data_AF-A0A521JZJ9-F1
#
_entry.id   AF-A0A521JZJ9-F1
#
_cell.length_a   1.000
_cell.length_b   1.000
_cell.length_c   1.000
_cell.angle_alpha   90.00
_cell.angle_beta   90.00
_cell.angle_gamma   90.00
#
_symmetry.space_group_name_H-M   'P 1'
#
loop_
_entity.id
_entity.type
_entity.pdbx_description
1 polymer ?
#
loop_
_entity_poly.entity_id
_entity_poly.type
_entity_poly.pdbx_seq_one_letter_code
_entity_poly.pdbx_strand_id
1 'polypeptide(L)' 'MKPTTEDLILGKLNGLLRLIAVFATKGLRQREQIALLSQAGFQPKDISELLGTSSNTVRVELVAIRKAKAVKKANKTKQ' A
#
# COMPACT_ATOMS: atom_id res chain seq x y z
N MET A 1 -4.17 6.43 -31.97
CA MET A 1 -5.52 6.81 -31.51
C MET A 1 -5.34 7.96 -30.53
N LYS A 2 -6.11 9.06 -30.62
CA LYS A 2 -6.03 10.14 -29.63
C LYS A 2 -6.73 9.68 -28.34
N PRO A 3 -6.18 9.97 -27.14
CA PRO A 3 -6.81 9.60 -25.88
C PRO A 3 -8.19 10.25 -25.77
N THR A 4 -9.15 9.51 -25.24
CA THR A 4 -10.50 10.02 -24.96
C THR A 4 -10.47 10.93 -23.74
N THR A 5 -11.53 11.71 -23.53
CA THR A 5 -11.68 12.52 -22.31
C THR A 5 -11.65 11.65 -21.05
N GLU A 6 -12.21 10.45 -21.10
CA GLU A 6 -12.20 9.49 -19.99
C GLU A 6 -10.77 9.06 -19.64
N ASP A 7 -9.95 8.75 -20.65
CA ASP A 7 -8.53 8.40 -20.45
C ASP A 7 -7.76 9.53 -19.77
N LEU A 8 -8.03 10.77 -20.16
CA LEU A 8 -7.39 11.95 -19.58
C LEU A 8 -7.83 12.18 -18.12
N ILE A 9 -9.11 11.97 -17.80
CA ILE A 9 -9.64 12.07 -16.43
C ILE A 9 -9.00 10.99 -15.55
N LEU A 10 -8.99 9.74 -16.00
CA LEU A 10 -8.36 8.63 -15.29
C LEU A 10 -6.86 8.91 -15.04
N GLY A 11 -6.15 9.46 -16.02
CA GLY A 11 -4.76 9.88 -15.87
C GLY A 11 -4.57 10.92 -14.74
N LYS A 12 -5.43 11.95 -14.69
CA LYS A 12 -5.39 12.98 -13.64
C LYS A 12 -5.73 12.42 -12.25
N LEU A 13 -6.74 11.55 -12.16
CA LEU A 13 -7.13 10.90 -10.90
C LEU A 13 -6.02 9.99 -10.38
N ASN A 14 -5.36 9.23 -11.25
CA ASN A 14 -4.21 8.42 -10.89
C ASN A 14 -3.04 9.28 -10.36
N GLY A 15 -2.78 10.43 -10.99
CA GLY A 15 -1.79 11.41 -10.50
C GLY A 15 -2.11 11.93 -9.10
N LEU A 16 -3.38 12.27 -8.85
CA LEU A 16 -3.84 12.72 -7.53
C LEU A 16 -3.70 11.62 -6.47
N LEU A 17 -4.10 10.39 -6.79
CA LEU A 17 -3.99 9.24 -5.90
C LEU A 17 -2.54 9.00 -5.49
N ARG A 18 -1.60 9.08 -6.44
CA ARG A 18 -0.16 8.95 -6.18
C ARG A 18 0.34 10.04 -5.24
N LEU A 19 -0.06 11.29 -5.45
CA LEU A 19 0.34 12.41 -4.59
C LEU A 19 -0.18 12.24 -3.15
N ILE A 20 -1.44 11.86 -3.00
CA ILE A 20 -2.05 11.60 -1.68
C ILE A 20 -1.35 10.44 -0.98
N ALA A 21 -1.06 9.35 -1.69
CA ALA A 21 -0.33 8.21 -1.13
C ALA A 21 1.05 8.63 -0.61
N VAL A 22 1.81 9.44 -1.36
CA VAL A 22 3.12 9.97 -0.93
C VAL A 22 2.98 10.83 0.32
N PHE A 23 1.98 11.72 0.37
CA PHE A 23 1.76 12.58 1.52
C PHE A 23 1.36 11.78 2.77
N ALA A 24 0.40 10.86 2.63
CA ALA A 24 -0.12 10.04 3.73
C ALA A 24 0.93 9.08 4.32
N THR A 25 1.95 8.72 3.53
CA THR A 25 3.00 7.79 3.94
C THR A 25 4.30 8.49 4.39
N LYS A 26 4.33 9.83 4.36
CA LYS A 26 5.51 10.62 4.73
C LYS A 26 5.88 10.40 6.19
N GLY A 27 7.16 10.09 6.44
CA GLY A 27 7.69 9.88 7.79
C GLY A 27 7.42 8.50 8.41
N LEU A 28 6.61 7.67 7.75
CA LEU A 28 6.38 6.28 8.17
C LEU A 28 7.52 5.38 7.72
N ARG A 29 7.81 4.32 8.49
CA ARG A 29 8.72 3.25 8.06
C ARG A 29 8.06 2.46 6.92
N GLN A 30 8.86 1.88 6.02
CA GLN A 30 8.34 1.13 4.86
C GLN A 30 7.26 0.10 5.21
N ARG A 31 7.43 -0.64 6.31
CA ARG A 31 6.42 -1.57 6.84
C ARG A 31 5.07 -0.91 7.15
N GLU A 32 5.10 0.27 7.77
CA GLU A 32 3.93 1.05 8.14
C GLU A 32 3.26 1.66 6.90
N GLN A 33 4.06 2.12 5.92
CA GLN A 33 3.58 2.57 4.62
C GLN A 33 2.82 1.44 3.90
N ILE A 34 3.42 0.25 3.82
CA ILE A 34 2.82 -0.94 3.21
C ILE A 34 1.51 -1.31 3.92
N ALA A 35 1.50 -1.28 5.26
CA ALA A 35 0.31 -1.61 6.05
C ALA A 35 -0.83 -0.62 5.80
N LEU A 36 -0.54 0.68 5.79
CA LEU A 36 -1.52 1.75 5.57
C LEU A 36 -2.12 1.66 4.16
N LEU A 37 -1.28 1.56 3.13
CA LEU A 37 -1.74 1.48 1.74
C LEU A 37 -2.54 0.20 1.48
N SER A 38 -2.11 -0.94 2.03
CA SER A 38 -2.89 -2.17 1.91
C SER A 38 -4.25 -2.07 2.63
N GLN A 39 -4.32 -1.41 3.78
CA GLN A 39 -5.58 -1.16 4.48
C GLN A 39 -6.51 -0.21 3.69
N ALA A 40 -5.92 0.72 2.95
CA ALA A 40 -6.64 1.60 2.02
C ALA A 40 -7.07 0.90 0.71
N GLY A 41 -6.79 -0.41 0.56
CA GLY A 41 -7.27 -1.22 -0.56
C GLY A 41 -6.33 -1.29 -1.77
N PHE A 42 -5.12 -0.71 -1.69
CA PHE A 42 -4.16 -0.77 -2.78
C PHE A 42 -3.62 -2.19 -2.98
N GLN A 43 -3.43 -2.58 -4.25
CA GLN A 43 -2.85 -3.87 -4.58
C GLN A 43 -1.33 -3.85 -4.37
N PRO A 44 -0.69 -5.01 -4.11
CA PRO A 44 0.77 -5.06 -3.93
C PRO A 44 1.59 -4.48 -5.09
N LYS A 45 1.05 -4.51 -6.32
CA LYS A 45 1.66 -3.89 -7.48
C LYS A 45 1.63 -2.36 -7.40
N ASP A 46 0.50 -1.78 -7.04
CA ASP A 46 0.37 -0.33 -6.93
C ASP A 46 1.23 0.20 -5.78
N ILE A 47 1.24 -0.51 -4.66
CA ILE A 47 2.09 -0.18 -3.49
C ILE A 47 3.56 -0.20 -3.88
N SER A 48 4.00 -1.19 -4.66
CA SER A 48 5.41 -1.31 -5.03
C SER A 48 5.85 -0.20 -5.99
N GLU A 49 4.98 0.18 -6.94
CA GLU A 49 5.19 1.34 -7.81
C GLU A 49 5.25 2.65 -7.02
N LEU A 50 4.36 2.84 -6.02
CA LEU A 50 4.30 4.03 -5.18
C LEU A 50 5.52 4.20 -4.27
N LEU A 51 5.99 3.09 -3.68
CA LEU A 51 7.07 3.10 -2.69
C LEU A 51 8.45 2.84 -3.30
N GLY A 52 8.55 2.63 -4.61
CA GLY A 52 9.82 2.34 -5.28
C GLY A 52 10.47 1.03 -4.82
N THR A 53 9.68 -0.04 -4.69
CA THR A 53 10.15 -1.36 -4.22
C THR A 53 9.61 -2.48 -5.12
N SER A 54 9.86 -3.75 -4.76
CA SER A 54 9.32 -4.90 -5.51
C SER A 54 7.97 -5.35 -4.95
N SER A 55 7.07 -5.79 -5.83
CA SER A 55 5.80 -6.41 -5.40
C SER A 55 6.01 -7.67 -4.55
N ASN A 56 7.15 -8.35 -4.69
CA ASN A 56 7.50 -9.47 -3.84
C ASN A 56 7.82 -9.00 -2.40
N THR A 57 8.61 -7.94 -2.25
CA THR A 57 8.90 -7.30 -0.96
C THR A 57 7.60 -6.92 -0.25
N VAL A 58 6.67 -6.28 -0.96
CA VAL A 58 5.36 -5.91 -0.41
C VAL A 58 4.59 -7.13 0.09
N ARG A 59 4.50 -8.20 -0.71
CA ARG A 59 3.79 -9.43 -0.32
C ARG A 59 4.40 -10.09 0.90
N VAL A 60 5.74 -10.22 0.93
CA VAL A 60 6.47 -10.78 2.07
C VAL A 60 6.20 -9.97 3.34
N GLU A 61 6.24 -8.64 3.25
CA GLU A 61 5.99 -7.76 4.38
C GLU A 61 4.54 -7.88 4.87
N LEU A 62 3.56 -7.96 3.97
CA LEU A 62 2.15 -8.18 4.32
C LEU A 62 1.94 -9.53 5.03
N VAL A 63 2.61 -10.59 4.58
CA VAL A 63 2.59 -11.89 5.27
C VAL A 63 3.19 -11.77 6.67
N ALA A 64 4.32 -11.08 6.82
CA ALA A 64 4.96 -10.84 8.11
C ALA A 64 4.08 -10.01 9.05
N ILE A 65 3.40 -8.98 8.55
CA ILE A 65 2.43 -8.18 9.29
C ILE A 65 1.27 -9.06 9.78
N ARG A 66 0.70 -9.91 8.92
CA ARG A 66 -0.40 -10.81 9.29
C ARG A 66 0.01 -11.81 10.37
N LYS A 67 1.20 -12.41 10.26
CA LYS A 67 1.75 -13.32 11.26
C LYS A 67 1.95 -12.62 12.61
N ALA A 68 2.54 -11.42 12.60
CA ALA A 68 2.74 -10.64 13.82
C ALA A 68 1.42 -10.29 14.52
N LYS A 69 0.37 -9.97 13.75
CA LYS A 69 -0.99 -9.74 14.31
C LYS A 69 -1.57 -11.01 14.95
N ALA A 70 -1.38 -12.18 14.33
CA ALA A 70 -1.85 -13.46 14.86
C ALA A 70 -1.16 -13.84 16.19
N VAL A 71 0.16 -13.67 16.27
CA VAL A 71 0.93 -13.94 17.51
C VAL A 71 0.50 -13.01 18.64
N LYS A 72 0.33 -11.70 18.36
CA LYS A 72 -0.18 -10.75 19.35
C LYS A 72 -1.57 -11.14 19.86
N LYS A 73 -2.45 -11.68 19.01
CA LYS A 73 -3.77 -12.16 19.41
C LYS A 73 -3.66 -13.39 20.33
N ALA A 74 -2.82 -14.35 20.00
CA ALA A 74 -2.62 -15.57 20.80
C ALA A 74 -2.07 -15.28 22.20
N ASN A 75 -1.15 -14.32 22.34
CA ASN A 75 -0.61 -13.94 23.64
C ASN A 75 -1.62 -13.18 24.51
N LYS A 76 -2.52 -12.39 23.90
CA LYS A 76 -3.61 -11.70 24.63
C LYS A 76 -4.69 -12.65 25.18
N THR A 77 -4.86 -13.83 24.59
CA THR A 77 -5.83 -14.83 25.07
C THR A 77 -5.27 -15.71 26.20
N LYS A 78 -3.96 -15.66 26.44
CA LYS A 78 -3.27 -16.42 27.51
C LYS A 78 -2.97 -15.59 28.77
N GLN A 79 -3.29 -14.30 28.75
CA GLN A 79 -3.24 -13.38 29.89
C GLN A 79 -4.65 -13.14 30.40
#